data_AF-A0A5C4RPH5-F1
#
_entry.id   AF-A0A5C4RPH5-F1
#
_cell.length_a   1.000
_cell.length_b   1.000
_cell.length_c   1.000
_cell.angle_alpha   90.00
_cell.angle_beta   90.00
_cell.angle_gamma   90.00
#
_symmetry.space_group_name_H-M   'P 1'
#
loop_
_entity.id
_entity.type
_entity.pdbx_description
1 polymer ?
#
loop_
_entity_poly.entity_id
_entity_poly.type
_entity_poly.pdbx_seq_one_letter_code
_entity_poly.pdbx_strand_id
1 'polypeptide(L)'
;MRAWWWPSLAILLIAVGPSAAEEITVYRCQDDKGRVTLQDEPCPAGQTESTRSMVRPQDPPPRPAPTTVAAEPPVAPEPAPQAEWTPYPPPPLFQCTDYDGEVRYSEDYDPNTRCVPLSVLGYDVRGAPQAAASCRWVQESCLRLDDASACEQFIARLKQARSDALHAFSDTAAYRKSEVQRLERIVNDSCR
;
A
#
# COMPACT_ATOMS: atom_id res chain seq x y z
N MET A 1 50.65 53.28 40.21
CA MET A 1 49.41 52.75 40.81
C MET A 1 48.35 53.85 40.73
N ARG A 2 47.22 53.59 40.04
CA ARG A 2 45.90 54.26 40.20
C ARG A 2 45.88 55.78 39.91
N ALA A 3 44.85 56.42 39.40
CA ALA A 3 43.46 56.12 39.06
C ALA A 3 43.01 57.30 38.16
N TRP A 4 42.32 57.03 37.06
CA TRP A 4 40.87 57.31 36.92
C TRP A 4 40.56 58.78 36.57
N TRP A 5 40.37 59.03 35.27
CA TRP A 5 39.76 60.24 34.72
C TRP A 5 38.33 59.95 34.24
N TRP A 6 37.40 60.67 34.87
CA TRP A 6 36.09 61.15 34.40
C TRP A 6 36.18 61.83 33.01
N PRO A 7 35.06 62.32 32.44
CA PRO A 7 33.68 61.83 32.34
C PRO A 7 33.20 62.02 30.87
N SER A 8 31.92 61.81 30.58
CA SER A 8 31.06 62.72 29.78
C SER A 8 29.98 61.93 29.05
N LEU A 9 28.82 61.93 29.70
CA LEU A 9 27.54 61.52 29.17
C LEU A 9 27.00 62.67 28.31
N ALA A 10 26.91 62.48 26.98
CA ALA A 10 26.14 63.32 26.09
C ALA A 10 25.22 62.42 25.27
N ILE A 11 23.97 62.34 25.71
CA ILE A 11 22.88 61.60 25.06
C ILE A 11 22.33 62.48 23.93
N LEU A 12 22.44 62.03 22.68
CA LEU A 12 21.76 62.62 21.54
C LEU A 12 20.67 61.63 21.08
N LEU A 13 19.41 61.90 21.46
CA LEU A 13 18.23 61.23 20.93
C LEU A 13 17.97 61.72 19.50
N ILE A 14 17.98 60.80 18.53
CA ILE A 14 17.38 61.01 17.21
C ILE A 14 16.13 60.12 17.13
N ALA A 15 14.98 60.76 17.00
CA ALA A 15 13.68 60.10 16.86
C ALA A 15 13.56 59.48 15.46
N VAL A 16 13.29 58.17 15.40
CA VAL A 16 12.88 57.46 14.17
C VAL A 16 11.36 57.59 14.06
N GLY A 17 10.89 58.31 13.04
CA GLY A 17 9.47 58.30 12.63
C GLY A 17 9.20 57.13 11.66
N PRO A 18 7.98 56.55 11.64
CA PRO A 18 7.66 55.43 10.76
C PRO A 18 7.46 55.90 9.31
N SER A 19 7.98 55.14 8.34
CA SER A 19 7.65 55.32 6.91
C SER A 19 6.16 55.01 6.68
N ALA A 20 5.43 55.96 6.09
CA ALA A 20 4.06 55.75 5.67
C ALA A 20 4.00 54.77 4.49
N ALA A 21 3.13 53.77 4.58
CA ALA A 21 2.86 52.84 3.49
C ALA A 21 2.09 53.56 2.37
N GLU A 22 2.57 53.47 1.13
CA GLU A 22 1.96 54.11 -0.03
C GLU A 22 0.75 53.28 -0.51
N GLU A 23 -0.43 53.88 -0.52
CA GLU A 23 -1.69 53.23 -0.87
C GLU A 23 -1.94 53.35 -2.38
N ILE A 24 -2.21 52.23 -3.06
CA ILE A 24 -2.40 52.16 -4.52
C ILE A 24 -3.83 51.73 -4.83
N THR A 25 -4.44 52.41 -5.79
CA THR A 25 -5.80 52.11 -6.27
C THR A 25 -5.74 51.27 -7.54
N VAL A 26 -6.40 50.11 -7.54
CA VAL A 26 -6.54 49.23 -8.71
C VAL A 26 -8.02 49.10 -9.08
N TYR A 27 -8.35 49.22 -10.36
CA TYR A 27 -9.70 49.13 -10.90
C TYR A 27 -9.99 47.72 -11.41
N ARG A 28 -11.12 47.16 -10.97
CA ARG A 28 -11.66 45.89 -11.47
C ARG A 28 -12.77 46.17 -12.45
N CYS A 29 -12.51 45.92 -13.73
CA CYS A 29 -13.46 46.13 -14.81
C CYS A 29 -14.10 44.81 -15.21
N GLN A 30 -15.44 44.77 -15.18
CA GLN A 30 -16.23 43.64 -15.66
C GLN A 30 -17.00 44.02 -16.92
N ASP A 31 -16.86 43.22 -17.96
CA ASP A 31 -17.62 43.38 -19.21
C ASP A 31 -18.99 42.70 -19.15
N ASP A 32 -19.85 42.99 -20.14
CA ASP A 32 -21.22 42.44 -20.24
C ASP A 32 -21.26 40.92 -20.40
N LYS A 33 -20.12 40.28 -20.74
CA LYS A 33 -19.96 38.83 -20.83
C LYS A 33 -19.44 38.24 -19.50
N GLY A 34 -19.32 39.06 -18.46
CA GLY A 34 -18.89 38.68 -17.13
C GLY A 34 -17.39 38.50 -16.97
N ARG A 35 -16.57 38.80 -18.00
CA ARG A 35 -15.11 38.69 -17.90
C ARG A 35 -14.56 39.85 -17.10
N VAL A 36 -13.57 39.56 -16.27
CA VAL A 36 -13.00 40.54 -15.34
C VAL A 36 -11.53 40.77 -15.65
N THR A 37 -11.13 42.04 -15.71
CA THR A 37 -9.74 42.49 -15.80
C THR A 37 -9.41 43.42 -14.65
N LEU A 38 -8.14 43.44 -14.23
CA LEU A 38 -7.60 44.38 -13.25
C LEU A 38 -6.64 45.32 -13.96
N GLN A 39 -6.82 46.62 -13.74
CA GLN A 39 -6.05 47.68 -14.41
C GLN A 39 -5.78 48.83 -13.43
N ASP A 40 -4.72 49.59 -13.71
CA ASP A 40 -4.34 50.74 -12.89
C ASP A 40 -5.05 52.03 -13.37
N GLU A 41 -5.79 51.97 -14.47
CA GLU A 41 -6.61 53.06 -15.03
C GLU A 41 -8.11 52.79 -14.88
N PRO A 42 -8.98 53.82 -14.80
CA PRO A 42 -10.43 53.66 -14.71
C PRO A 42 -11.03 52.88 -15.88
N CYS A 43 -12.13 52.19 -15.64
CA CYS A 43 -12.74 51.29 -16.61
C CYS A 43 -13.31 52.04 -17.83
N PRO A 44 -13.21 51.47 -19.04
CA PRO A 44 -13.84 52.03 -20.23
C PRO A 44 -15.37 52.13 -20.07
N ALA A 45 -15.97 53.14 -20.69
CA ALA A 45 -17.42 53.36 -20.63
C ALA A 45 -18.21 52.11 -21.07
N GLY A 46 -19.19 51.73 -20.25
CA GLY A 46 -20.03 50.53 -20.47
C GLY A 46 -19.60 49.29 -19.69
N GLN A 47 -18.48 49.32 -18.95
CA GLN A 47 -18.09 48.25 -18.04
C GLN A 47 -18.48 48.57 -16.58
N THR A 48 -18.73 47.53 -15.79
CA THR A 48 -18.96 47.68 -14.35
C THR A 48 -17.62 47.84 -13.64
N GLU A 49 -17.42 48.99 -12.98
CA GLU A 49 -16.20 49.34 -12.26
C GLU A 49 -16.32 49.04 -10.76
N SER A 50 -15.27 48.40 -10.20
CA SER A 50 -15.09 48.29 -8.76
C SER A 50 -13.66 48.67 -8.39
N THR A 51 -13.51 49.76 -7.65
CA THR A 51 -12.22 50.25 -7.16
C THR A 51 -11.77 49.46 -5.94
N ARG A 52 -10.50 49.05 -5.91
CA ARG A 52 -9.87 48.39 -4.76
C ARG A 52 -8.60 49.12 -4.38
N SER A 53 -8.60 49.65 -3.16
CA SER A 53 -7.40 50.19 -2.54
C SER A 53 -6.55 49.07 -1.96
N MET A 54 -5.27 49.03 -2.28
CA MET A 54 -4.32 48.03 -1.84
C MET A 54 -3.02 48.71 -1.38
N VAL A 55 -2.43 48.21 -0.30
CA VAL A 55 -1.14 48.72 0.16
C VAL A 55 -0.03 48.16 -0.71
N ARG A 56 0.86 49.04 -1.19
CA ARG A 56 2.03 48.59 -1.95
C ARG A 56 2.91 47.71 -1.06
N PRO A 57 3.23 46.47 -1.47
CA PRO A 57 4.23 45.67 -0.78
C PRO A 57 5.56 46.43 -0.77
N GLN A 58 6.12 46.64 0.43
CA GLN A 58 7.41 47.28 0.59
C GLN A 58 8.51 46.22 0.56
N ASP A 59 9.53 46.46 -0.26
CA ASP A 59 10.68 45.57 -0.32
C ASP A 59 11.47 45.64 1.00
N PRO A 60 11.90 44.48 1.54
CA PRO A 60 12.70 44.47 2.76
C PRO A 60 14.05 45.16 2.53
N PRO A 61 14.64 45.78 3.57
CA PRO A 61 15.92 46.46 3.45
C PRO A 61 17.04 45.50 2.99
N PRO A 62 18.08 45.99 2.30
CA PRO A 62 19.16 45.15 1.79
C PRO A 62 19.82 44.37 2.94
N ARG A 63 19.82 43.04 2.83
CA ARG A 63 20.48 42.18 3.80
C ARG A 63 22.01 42.29 3.61
N PRO A 64 22.81 42.46 4.69
CA PRO A 64 24.26 42.41 4.57
C PRO A 64 24.70 41.08 3.98
N ALA A 65 25.72 41.13 3.10
CA ALA A 65 26.26 39.95 2.45
C ALA A 65 26.75 38.94 3.53
N PRO A 66 26.40 37.65 3.41
CA PRO A 66 26.83 36.66 4.37
C PRO A 66 28.36 36.56 4.34
N THR A 67 28.99 36.64 5.50
CA THR A 67 30.39 36.25 5.66
C THR A 67 30.49 34.76 5.36
N THR A 68 31.38 34.38 4.45
CA THR A 68 31.58 32.98 4.05
C THR A 68 31.98 32.16 5.27
N VAL A 69 31.02 31.43 5.85
CA VAL A 69 31.31 30.35 6.79
C VAL A 69 31.79 29.16 5.97
N ALA A 70 32.92 28.56 6.35
CA ALA A 70 33.44 27.37 5.70
C ALA A 70 32.35 26.29 5.65
N ALA A 71 32.11 25.75 4.45
CA ALA A 71 31.10 24.73 4.23
C ALA A 71 31.43 23.47 5.06
N GLU A 72 30.49 23.07 5.89
CA GLU A 72 30.52 21.77 6.56
C GLU A 72 30.41 20.66 5.49
N PRO A 73 31.20 19.59 5.57
CA PRO A 73 31.15 18.52 4.56
C PRO A 73 29.75 17.88 4.53
N PRO A 74 29.26 17.48 3.34
CA PRO A 74 27.96 16.85 3.23
C PRO A 74 27.95 15.54 4.04
N VAL A 75 27.04 15.45 5.00
CA VAL A 75 26.75 14.20 5.70
C VAL A 75 26.12 13.25 4.68
N ALA A 76 26.75 12.09 4.50
CA ALA A 76 26.21 11.06 3.61
C ALA A 76 24.81 10.65 4.07
N PRO A 77 23.83 10.51 3.16
CA PRO A 77 22.50 10.06 3.53
C PRO A 77 22.60 8.67 4.17
N GLU A 78 21.98 8.52 5.33
CA GLU A 78 21.85 7.23 5.98
C GLU A 78 21.08 6.28 5.05
N PRO A 79 21.53 5.02 4.86
CA PRO A 79 20.84 4.09 3.98
C PRO A 79 19.41 3.90 4.47
N ALA A 80 18.44 4.06 3.56
CA ALA A 80 17.05 3.80 3.86
C ALA A 80 16.89 2.36 4.39
N PRO A 81 16.02 2.13 5.39
CA PRO A 81 15.75 0.77 5.86
C PRO A 81 15.30 -0.07 4.66
N GLN A 82 16.05 -1.15 4.41
CA GLN A 82 15.70 -2.13 3.39
C GLN A 82 14.35 -2.70 3.78
N ALA A 83 13.37 -2.64 2.89
CA ALA A 83 12.07 -3.27 3.14
C ALA A 83 12.31 -4.76 3.39
N GLU A 84 12.04 -5.21 4.61
CA GLU A 84 12.11 -6.62 4.97
C GLU A 84 11.08 -7.35 4.12
N TRP A 85 11.55 -8.23 3.23
CA TRP A 85 10.65 -9.06 2.44
C TRP A 85 9.96 -10.04 3.38
N THR A 86 8.65 -9.88 3.53
CA THR A 86 7.82 -10.85 4.25
C THR A 86 7.17 -11.75 3.20
N PRO A 87 7.36 -13.08 3.26
CA PRO A 87 6.70 -14.00 2.35
C PRO A 87 5.18 -13.83 2.44
N TYR A 88 4.52 -13.92 1.29
CA TYR A 88 3.06 -14.00 1.30
C TYR A 88 2.63 -15.34 1.90
N PRO A 89 1.49 -15.41 2.60
CA PRO A 89 0.97 -16.70 3.02
C PRO A 89 0.68 -17.56 1.78
N PRO A 90 1.00 -18.87 1.80
CA PRO A 90 0.69 -19.75 0.69
C PRO A 90 -0.83 -19.80 0.45
N PRO A 91 -1.27 -20.14 -0.79
CA PRO A 91 -2.66 -20.43 -1.05
C PRO A 91 -3.19 -21.49 -0.08
N PRO A 92 -4.49 -21.45 0.28
CA PRO A 92 -5.05 -22.43 1.18
C PRO A 92 -4.87 -23.84 0.62
N LEU A 93 -4.52 -24.76 1.51
CA LEU A 93 -4.44 -26.17 1.18
C LEU A 93 -5.16 -26.97 2.25
N PHE A 94 -5.96 -27.94 1.84
CA PHE A 94 -6.78 -28.77 2.71
C PHE A 94 -6.27 -30.21 2.66
N GLN A 95 -6.05 -30.80 3.83
CA GLN A 95 -5.88 -32.23 4.00
C GLN A 95 -7.23 -32.83 4.31
N CYS A 96 -7.75 -33.61 3.37
CA CYS A 96 -8.98 -34.34 3.51
C CYS A 96 -8.68 -35.81 3.79
N THR A 97 -9.27 -36.35 4.85
CA THR A 97 -9.15 -37.77 5.20
C THR A 97 -10.51 -38.40 5.04
N ASP A 98 -10.59 -39.41 4.17
CA ASP A 98 -11.82 -40.15 3.97
C ASP A 98 -12.12 -41.08 5.16
N TYR A 99 -13.24 -41.80 5.11
CA TYR A 99 -13.63 -42.68 6.21
C TYR A 99 -12.78 -43.97 6.26
N ASP A 100 -12.13 -44.37 5.17
CA ASP A 100 -11.21 -45.52 5.16
C ASP A 100 -9.79 -45.12 5.65
N GLY A 101 -9.56 -43.82 5.84
CA GLY A 101 -8.30 -43.25 6.32
C GLY A 101 -7.38 -42.76 5.20
N GLU A 102 -7.82 -42.81 3.94
CA GLU A 102 -7.05 -42.31 2.81
C GLU A 102 -6.98 -40.79 2.84
N VAL A 103 -5.76 -40.27 2.66
CA VAL A 103 -5.48 -38.83 2.74
C VAL A 103 -5.30 -38.26 1.35
N ARG A 104 -6.01 -37.16 1.07
CA ARG A 104 -5.89 -36.37 -0.16
C ARG A 104 -5.70 -34.90 0.15
N TYR A 105 -5.02 -34.19 -0.74
CA TYR A 105 -4.79 -32.76 -0.61
C TYR A 105 -5.51 -31.98 -1.70
N SER A 106 -6.26 -30.96 -1.32
CA SER A 106 -7.04 -30.11 -2.24
C SER A 106 -6.69 -28.63 -2.03
N GLU A 107 -6.66 -27.84 -3.11
CA GLU A 107 -6.54 -26.37 -3.03
C GLU A 107 -7.87 -25.71 -2.63
N ASP A 108 -8.99 -26.41 -2.82
CA ASP A 108 -10.33 -25.99 -2.44
C ASP A 108 -10.88 -26.83 -1.29
N TYR A 109 -11.79 -26.25 -0.49
CA TYR A 109 -12.55 -27.00 0.51
C TYR A 109 -13.60 -27.86 -0.21
N ASP A 110 -13.24 -29.10 -0.51
CA ASP A 110 -14.07 -30.06 -1.24
C ASP A 110 -14.18 -31.41 -0.53
N PRO A 111 -14.98 -31.47 0.56
CA PRO A 111 -15.25 -32.71 1.28
C PRO A 111 -16.19 -33.64 0.49
N ASN A 112 -15.70 -34.81 0.10
CA ASN A 112 -16.53 -35.85 -0.51
C ASN A 112 -17.58 -36.37 0.48
N THR A 113 -18.77 -36.68 -0.05
CA THR A 113 -19.83 -37.31 0.72
C THR A 113 -20.09 -38.70 0.16
N ARG A 114 -20.20 -39.70 1.05
CA ARG A 114 -20.52 -41.07 0.66
C ARG A 114 -21.62 -41.67 1.51
N CYS A 115 -22.48 -42.45 0.86
CA CYS A 115 -23.57 -43.19 1.46
C CYS A 115 -22.99 -44.48 2.07
N VAL A 116 -22.75 -44.48 3.38
CA VAL A 116 -22.19 -45.64 4.10
C VAL A 116 -23.34 -46.53 4.58
N PRO A 117 -23.38 -47.83 4.19
CA PRO A 117 -24.42 -48.75 4.63
C PRO A 117 -24.51 -48.83 6.16
N LEU A 118 -25.73 -48.92 6.70
CA LEU A 118 -25.91 -49.00 8.15
C LEU A 118 -25.23 -50.23 8.77
N SER A 119 -25.14 -51.36 8.04
CA SER A 119 -24.42 -52.55 8.50
C SER A 119 -22.93 -52.30 8.73
N VAL A 120 -22.28 -51.50 7.87
CA VAL A 120 -20.85 -51.13 7.99
C VAL A 120 -20.63 -50.23 9.20
N LEU A 121 -21.63 -49.42 9.55
CA LEU A 121 -21.62 -48.57 10.74
C LEU A 121 -22.00 -49.33 12.04
N GLY A 122 -22.19 -50.66 11.96
CA GLY A 122 -22.46 -51.51 13.13
C GLY A 122 -23.92 -51.56 13.58
N TYR A 123 -24.88 -51.04 12.79
CA TYR A 123 -26.30 -51.18 13.09
C TYR A 123 -26.79 -52.60 12.76
N ASP A 124 -27.57 -53.21 13.66
CA ASP A 124 -28.22 -54.49 13.40
C ASP A 124 -29.45 -54.28 12.49
N VAL A 125 -29.31 -54.69 11.23
CA VAL A 125 -30.36 -54.59 10.20
C VAL A 125 -31.05 -55.94 9.94
N ARG A 126 -30.78 -56.97 10.75
CA ARG A 126 -31.38 -58.30 10.57
C ARG A 126 -32.88 -58.23 10.83
N GLY A 127 -33.67 -58.81 9.91
CA GLY A 127 -35.14 -58.79 9.97
C GLY A 127 -35.78 -57.49 9.45
N ALA A 128 -34.99 -56.51 9.02
CA ALA A 128 -35.46 -55.25 8.45
C ALA A 128 -34.85 -55.02 7.05
N PRO A 129 -35.35 -55.68 5.99
CA PRO A 129 -34.78 -55.59 4.64
C PRO A 129 -34.72 -54.16 4.09
N GLN A 130 -35.68 -53.30 4.46
CA GLN A 130 -35.67 -51.88 4.13
C GLN A 130 -34.52 -51.10 4.81
N ALA A 131 -34.11 -51.52 6.01
CA ALA A 131 -32.99 -50.91 6.72
C ALA A 131 -31.64 -51.39 6.14
N ALA A 132 -31.58 -52.61 5.62
CA ALA A 132 -30.39 -53.14 4.96
C ALA A 132 -29.99 -52.37 3.70
N ALA A 133 -30.98 -51.80 2.99
CA ALA A 133 -30.75 -50.93 1.84
C ALA A 133 -30.56 -49.44 2.20
N SER A 134 -30.67 -49.08 3.48
CA SER A 134 -30.51 -47.70 3.93
C SER A 134 -29.05 -47.39 4.28
N CYS A 135 -28.69 -46.11 4.15
CA CYS A 135 -27.35 -45.63 4.44
C CYS A 135 -27.39 -44.31 5.21
N ARG A 136 -26.28 -44.01 5.88
CA ARG A 136 -26.02 -42.68 6.41
C ARG A 136 -25.04 -41.97 5.49
N TRP A 137 -25.37 -40.75 5.11
CA TRP A 137 -24.43 -39.86 4.47
C TRP A 137 -23.34 -39.48 5.48
N VAL A 138 -22.11 -39.89 5.17
CA VAL A 138 -20.92 -39.50 5.91
C VAL A 138 -20.12 -38.56 5.02
N GLN A 139 -19.75 -37.44 5.59
CA GLN A 139 -18.82 -36.50 4.98
C GLN A 139 -17.44 -36.78 5.54
N GLU A 140 -16.44 -36.76 4.66
CA GLU A 140 -15.04 -36.85 5.09
C GLU A 140 -14.60 -35.61 5.89
N SER A 141 -13.45 -35.71 6.55
CA SER A 141 -12.89 -34.60 7.32
C SER A 141 -11.83 -33.86 6.51
N CYS A 142 -12.11 -32.60 6.14
CA CYS A 142 -11.14 -31.69 5.51
C CYS A 142 -10.65 -30.63 6.50
N LEU A 143 -9.35 -30.61 6.76
CA LEU A 143 -8.69 -29.62 7.59
C LEU A 143 -7.80 -28.71 6.74
N ARG A 144 -7.89 -27.40 6.97
CA ARG A 144 -6.95 -26.45 6.38
C ARG A 144 -5.57 -26.65 7.02
N LEU A 145 -4.55 -26.81 6.20
CA LEU A 145 -3.16 -26.85 6.63
C LEU A 145 -2.68 -25.47 7.06
N ASP A 146 -1.78 -25.47 8.03
CA ASP A 146 -0.99 -24.28 8.35
C ASP A 146 0.00 -23.96 7.21
N ASP A 147 0.57 -22.76 7.24
CA ASP A 147 1.41 -22.24 6.15
C ASP A 147 2.66 -23.11 5.92
N ALA A 148 3.28 -23.66 6.95
CA ALA A 148 4.46 -24.51 6.81
C ALA A 148 4.10 -25.84 6.13
N SER A 149 3.05 -26.50 6.61
CA SER A 149 2.54 -27.75 6.03
C SER A 149 2.06 -27.55 4.58
N ALA A 150 1.38 -26.45 4.29
CA ALA A 150 0.95 -26.11 2.93
C ALA A 150 2.16 -25.91 2.00
N CYS A 151 3.21 -25.23 2.46
CA CYS A 151 4.44 -25.05 1.71
C CYS A 151 5.15 -26.36 1.39
N GLU A 152 5.25 -27.29 2.33
CA GLU A 152 5.80 -28.64 2.08
C GLU A 152 5.06 -29.35 0.93
N GLN A 153 3.73 -29.28 0.95
CA GLN A 153 2.89 -29.88 -0.10
C GLN A 153 3.03 -29.17 -1.45
N PHE A 154 3.11 -27.84 -1.50
CA PHE A 154 3.33 -27.10 -2.75
C PHE A 154 4.72 -27.37 -3.35
N ILE A 155 5.75 -27.53 -2.51
CA ILE A 155 7.09 -27.93 -2.96
C ILE A 155 7.06 -29.34 -3.55
N ALA A 156 6.36 -30.29 -2.90
CA ALA A 156 6.18 -31.64 -3.42
C ALA A 156 5.42 -31.64 -4.77
N ARG A 157 4.34 -30.85 -4.87
CA ARG A 157 3.58 -30.67 -6.12
C ARG A 157 4.43 -30.06 -7.23
N LEU A 158 5.26 -29.06 -6.94
CA LEU A 158 6.17 -28.48 -7.91
C LEU A 158 7.16 -29.53 -8.45
N LYS A 159 7.71 -30.37 -7.58
CA LYS A 159 8.57 -31.49 -7.99
C LYS A 159 7.84 -32.47 -8.92
N GLN A 160 6.62 -32.85 -8.56
CA GLN A 160 5.79 -33.73 -9.39
C GLN A 160 5.44 -33.07 -10.74
N ALA A 161 5.00 -31.81 -10.74
CA ALA A 161 4.63 -31.07 -11.95
C ALA A 161 5.80 -30.91 -12.91
N ARG A 162 7.02 -30.68 -12.40
CA ARG A 162 8.24 -30.64 -13.23
C ARG A 162 8.51 -31.99 -13.89
N SER A 163 8.36 -33.09 -13.14
CA SER A 163 8.47 -34.45 -13.71
C SER A 163 7.42 -34.69 -14.78
N ASP A 164 6.16 -34.38 -14.50
CA ASP A 164 5.05 -34.54 -15.45
C ASP A 164 5.27 -33.70 -16.72
N ALA A 165 5.82 -32.49 -16.60
CA ALA A 165 6.11 -31.63 -17.74
C ALA A 165 7.24 -32.18 -18.63
N LEU A 166 8.24 -32.86 -18.06
CA LEU A 166 9.30 -33.52 -18.82
C LEU A 166 8.79 -34.72 -19.62
N HIS A 167 7.75 -35.38 -19.13
CA HIS A 167 7.15 -36.56 -19.75
C HIS A 167 5.82 -36.27 -20.47
N ALA A 168 5.49 -34.99 -20.68
CA ALA A 168 4.22 -34.59 -21.29
C ALA A 168 4.17 -34.92 -22.79
N PHE A 169 3.00 -35.37 -23.24
CA PHE A 169 2.68 -35.46 -24.66
C PHE A 169 2.49 -34.07 -25.27
N SER A 170 2.62 -33.94 -26.59
CA SER A 170 2.57 -32.64 -27.28
C SER A 170 1.24 -31.89 -27.11
N ASP A 171 0.13 -32.63 -26.99
CA ASP A 171 -1.22 -32.10 -26.77
C ASP A 171 -1.43 -31.52 -25.35
N THR A 172 -0.70 -32.02 -24.36
CA THR A 172 -0.80 -31.60 -22.95
C THR A 172 0.39 -30.75 -22.47
N ALA A 173 1.46 -30.66 -23.26
CA ALA A 173 2.71 -29.97 -22.90
C ALA A 173 2.51 -28.51 -22.47
N ALA A 174 1.64 -27.76 -23.17
CA ALA A 174 1.36 -26.37 -22.83
C ALA A 174 0.76 -26.22 -21.43
N TYR A 175 -0.22 -27.06 -21.09
CA TYR A 175 -0.85 -27.09 -19.77
C TYR A 175 0.12 -27.51 -18.67
N ARG A 176 0.91 -28.57 -18.90
CA ARG A 176 1.89 -29.03 -17.91
C ARG A 176 2.96 -27.96 -17.63
N LYS A 177 3.38 -27.22 -18.66
CA LYS A 177 4.30 -26.09 -18.49
C LYS A 177 3.68 -24.95 -17.70
N SER A 178 2.40 -24.60 -17.93
CA SER A 178 1.74 -23.56 -17.15
C SER A 178 1.57 -23.95 -15.68
N GLU A 179 1.31 -25.23 -15.39
CA GLU A 179 1.22 -25.71 -14.00
C GLU A 179 2.55 -25.62 -13.26
N VAL A 180 3.67 -25.94 -13.93
CA VAL A 180 5.01 -25.72 -13.34
C VAL A 180 5.20 -24.24 -13.01
N GLN A 181 4.88 -23.33 -13.94
CA GLN A 181 5.05 -21.89 -13.72
C GLN A 181 4.18 -21.36 -12.57
N ARG A 182 2.94 -21.87 -12.44
CA ARG A 182 2.03 -21.53 -11.34
C ARG A 182 2.61 -21.95 -9.99
N LEU A 183 3.05 -23.20 -9.89
CA LEU A 183 3.61 -23.76 -8.65
C LEU A 183 4.97 -23.12 -8.29
N GLU A 184 5.80 -22.78 -9.27
CA GLU A 184 7.05 -22.05 -9.05
C GLU A 184 6.79 -20.68 -8.41
N ARG A 185 5.78 -19.95 -8.89
CA ARG A 185 5.40 -18.67 -8.31
C ARG A 185 4.96 -18.81 -6.85
N ILE A 186 4.05 -19.76 -6.58
CA ILE A 186 3.56 -20.03 -5.22
C ILE A 186 4.73 -20.32 -4.27
N VAL A 187 5.62 -21.24 -4.67
CA VAL A 187 6.77 -21.62 -3.83
C VAL A 187 7.74 -20.45 -3.64
N ASN A 188 7.99 -19.65 -4.66
CA ASN A 188 8.93 -18.53 -4.56
C ASN A 188 8.39 -17.38 -3.70
N ASP A 189 7.09 -17.09 -3.81
CA ASP A 189 6.46 -15.95 -3.14
C ASP A 189 6.09 -16.26 -1.69
N SER A 190 5.88 -17.55 -1.36
CA SER A 190 5.31 -17.96 -0.06
C SER A 190 6.18 -18.88 0.79
N CYS A 191 7.15 -19.60 0.20
CA CYS A 191 7.83 -20.72 0.86
C CYS A 191 9.36 -20.60 0.87
N ARG A 192 9.91 -19.42 0.59
CA ARG A 192 11.36 -19.15 0.56
C ARG A 192 11.81 -18.31 1.75
#